data_AF-A0A1Y0N6E6-F1
#
_entry.id   AF-A0A1Y0N6E6-F1
#
_cell.length_a   1.000
_cell.length_b   1.000
_cell.length_c   1.000
_cell.angle_alpha   90.00
_cell.angle_beta   90.00
_cell.angle_gamma   90.00
#
_symmetry.space_group_name_H-M   'P 1'
#
loop_
_entity.id
_entity.type
_entity.pdbx_description
1 polymer ?
#
loop_
_entity_poly.entity_id
_entity_poly.type
_entity_poly.pdbx_seq_one_letter_code
_entity_poly.pdbx_strand_id
1 'polypeptide(L)'
;MTVRRFENLDAIRGFAMVWMTFFHFCFDLNNARVIQQDFYRDPLWTWQRTCILSLFLLCAGAGQAIAQRQGQSWRQFGRRWLQIAGAAGLVSLGSWFMFPSSYIYFGVLHGMAVMLLLVRLMAPLGVWCAGAGGLVIATHLIAGRALSTGASSLFGLDFDARGLNWLGLITRLPITEDYVPLFPWLGVMLLGFAGMQLLLNRSPNLSPKTPCTRAHRALARLGRYSLSYYLLHQPVMLGLLWLAGFGF
;
A
#
# COMPACT_ATOMS: atom_id res chain seq x y z
N MET A 1 10.83 -27.00 8.57
CA MET A 1 10.18 -26.13 9.58
C MET A 1 8.99 -25.45 8.94
N THR A 2 7.77 -25.83 9.32
CA THR A 2 6.55 -25.17 8.84
C THR A 2 6.52 -23.74 9.35
N VAL A 3 6.57 -22.78 8.44
CA VAL A 3 6.34 -21.36 8.70
C VAL A 3 5.06 -21.24 9.53
N ARG A 4 5.16 -20.82 10.80
CA ARG A 4 3.97 -20.56 11.64
C ARG A 4 3.25 -19.37 11.00
N ARG A 5 2.15 -19.66 10.29
CA ARG A 5 1.40 -18.67 9.50
C ARG A 5 0.36 -17.98 10.37
N PHE A 6 0.26 -16.67 10.23
CA PHE A 6 -0.67 -15.84 10.97
C PHE A 6 -1.95 -15.66 10.15
N GLU A 7 -2.87 -16.62 10.25
CA GLU A 7 -4.10 -16.61 9.44
C GLU A 7 -4.96 -15.35 9.64
N ASN A 8 -4.93 -14.75 10.84
CA ASN A 8 -5.63 -13.49 11.10
C ASN A 8 -5.06 -12.33 10.27
N LEU A 9 -3.73 -12.28 10.08
CA LEU A 9 -3.10 -11.26 9.25
C LEU A 9 -3.50 -11.45 7.77
N ASP A 10 -3.54 -12.70 7.31
CA ASP A 10 -4.00 -13.01 5.97
C ASP A 10 -5.50 -12.68 5.80
N ALA A 11 -6.34 -12.92 6.82
CA ALA A 11 -7.77 -12.58 6.79
C ALA A 11 -8.01 -11.07 6.72
N ILE A 12 -7.26 -10.28 7.51
CA ILE A 12 -7.31 -8.81 7.47
C ILE A 12 -6.88 -8.31 6.08
N ARG A 13 -5.81 -8.87 5.51
CA ARG A 13 -5.37 -8.54 4.15
C ARG A 13 -6.45 -8.89 3.13
N GLY A 14 -7.07 -10.07 3.24
CA GLY A 14 -8.17 -10.50 2.38
C GLY A 14 -9.38 -9.58 2.46
N PHE A 15 -9.73 -9.11 3.66
CA PHE A 15 -10.78 -8.11 3.85
C PHE A 15 -10.43 -6.79 3.15
N ALA A 16 -9.20 -6.30 3.31
CA ALA A 16 -8.72 -5.10 2.62
C ALA A 16 -8.82 -5.23 1.09
N MET A 17 -8.56 -6.42 0.55
CA MET A 17 -8.66 -6.70 -0.89
C MET A 17 -10.09 -6.63 -1.41
N VAL A 18 -11.05 -7.25 -0.70
CA VAL A 18 -12.47 -7.18 -1.08
C VAL A 18 -12.96 -5.73 -1.04
N TRP A 19 -12.58 -4.98 0.01
CA TRP A 19 -12.95 -3.58 0.14
C TRP A 19 -12.32 -2.71 -0.97
N MET A 20 -11.04 -2.90 -1.28
CA MET A 20 -10.36 -2.23 -2.40
C MET A 20 -11.06 -2.50 -3.73
N THR A 21 -11.43 -3.76 -4.00
CA THR A 21 -12.12 -4.13 -5.24
C THR A 21 -13.48 -3.48 -5.35
N PHE A 22 -14.24 -3.42 -4.26
CA PHE A 22 -15.51 -2.68 -4.25
C PHE A 22 -15.28 -1.18 -4.52
N PHE A 23 -14.29 -0.57 -3.87
CA PHE A 23 -13.95 0.84 -4.05
C PHE A 23 -13.56 1.15 -5.51
N HIS A 24 -12.70 0.35 -6.12
CA HIS A 24 -12.33 0.50 -7.53
C HIS A 24 -13.48 0.22 -8.49
N PHE A 25 -14.33 -0.76 -8.20
CA PHE A 25 -15.50 -1.03 -9.04
C PHE A 25 -16.42 0.21 -9.09
N CYS A 26 -16.67 0.88 -7.96
CA CYS A 26 -17.41 2.13 -7.94
C CYS A 26 -16.68 3.26 -8.69
N PHE A 27 -15.36 3.34 -8.57
CA PHE A 27 -14.55 4.30 -9.33
C PHE A 27 -14.66 4.07 -10.84
N ASP A 28 -14.61 2.82 -11.29
CA ASP A 28 -14.74 2.45 -12.69
C ASP A 28 -16.14 2.76 -13.22
N LEU A 29 -17.20 2.49 -12.46
CA LEU A 29 -18.57 2.89 -12.81
C LEU A 29 -18.71 4.41 -12.95
N ASN A 30 -17.99 5.17 -12.14
CA ASN A 30 -17.97 6.63 -12.25
C ASN A 30 -17.23 7.09 -13.51
N ASN A 31 -16.09 6.48 -13.83
CA ASN A 31 -15.36 6.74 -15.08
C ASN A 31 -16.22 6.41 -16.31
N ALA A 32 -16.98 5.31 -16.25
CA ALA A 32 -17.96 4.93 -17.26
C ALA A 32 -19.24 5.79 -17.29
N ARG A 33 -19.32 6.84 -16.45
CA ARG A 33 -20.46 7.77 -16.31
C ARG A 33 -21.78 7.10 -15.93
N VAL A 34 -21.73 5.90 -15.35
CA VAL A 34 -22.90 5.16 -14.84
C VAL A 34 -23.38 5.75 -13.52
N ILE A 35 -22.43 6.17 -12.68
CA ILE A 35 -22.70 6.92 -11.45
C ILE A 35 -22.00 8.27 -11.51
N GLN A 36 -22.42 9.20 -10.66
CA GLN A 36 -21.80 10.53 -10.53
C GLN A 36 -21.41 10.75 -9.07
N GLN A 37 -20.12 10.62 -8.77
CA GLN A 37 -19.54 10.72 -7.44
C GLN A 37 -18.19 11.45 -7.51
N ASP A 38 -17.80 12.16 -6.45
CA ASP A 38 -16.50 12.84 -6.37
C ASP A 38 -15.51 12.01 -5.55
N PHE A 39 -14.74 11.15 -6.23
CA PHE A 39 -13.70 10.32 -5.62
C PHE A 39 -12.45 11.10 -5.16
N TYR A 40 -12.35 12.38 -5.53
CA TYR A 40 -11.16 13.20 -5.27
C TYR A 40 -11.33 14.08 -4.04
N ARG A 41 -12.56 14.53 -3.74
CA ARG A 41 -12.83 15.48 -2.66
C ARG A 41 -13.80 14.96 -1.60
N ASP A 42 -14.70 14.05 -1.93
CA ASP A 42 -15.69 13.56 -0.97
C ASP A 42 -14.97 12.77 0.15
N PRO A 43 -15.19 13.14 1.44
CA PRO A 43 -14.70 12.38 2.58
C PRO A 43 -15.04 10.89 2.50
N LEU A 44 -16.25 10.52 2.05
CA LEU A 44 -16.68 9.12 1.99
C LEU A 44 -15.69 8.26 1.18
N TRP A 45 -15.24 8.76 0.04
CA TRP A 45 -14.33 8.03 -0.85
C TRP A 45 -12.86 8.19 -0.43
N THR A 46 -12.46 9.40 -0.02
CA THR A 46 -11.06 9.69 0.35
C THR A 46 -10.65 9.01 1.66
N TRP A 47 -11.55 8.90 2.65
CA TRP A 47 -11.31 8.12 3.88
C TRP A 47 -11.24 6.62 3.59
N GLN A 48 -12.11 6.08 2.74
CA GLN A 48 -12.06 4.67 2.34
C GLN A 48 -10.70 4.32 1.72
N ARG A 49 -10.25 5.10 0.72
CA ARG A 49 -8.94 4.93 0.09
C ARG A 49 -7.82 4.92 1.13
N THR A 50 -7.85 5.88 2.06
CA THR A 50 -6.86 6.01 3.15
C THR A 50 -6.86 4.80 4.07
N CYS A 51 -8.04 4.32 4.49
CA CYS A 51 -8.19 3.16 5.37
C CYS A 51 -7.72 1.86 4.70
N ILE A 52 -8.12 1.64 3.44
CA ILE A 52 -7.74 0.47 2.65
C ILE A 52 -6.22 0.40 2.50
N LEU A 53 -5.60 1.51 2.06
CA LEU A 53 -4.15 1.59 1.88
C LEU A 53 -3.40 1.41 3.20
N SER A 54 -3.87 2.06 4.27
CA SER A 54 -3.30 1.90 5.60
C SER A 54 -3.32 0.45 6.06
N LEU A 55 -4.43 -0.26 5.83
CA LEU A 55 -4.57 -1.66 6.20
C LEU A 55 -3.58 -2.56 5.46
N PHE A 56 -3.38 -2.34 4.16
CA PHE A 56 -2.37 -3.05 3.38
C PHE A 56 -0.95 -2.81 3.90
N LEU A 57 -0.61 -1.55 4.19
CA LEU A 57 0.74 -1.18 4.64
C LEU A 57 1.02 -1.66 6.07
N LEU A 58 0.04 -1.56 6.98
CA LEU A 58 0.11 -2.16 8.31
C LEU A 58 0.33 -3.68 8.20
N CYS A 59 -0.41 -4.34 7.31
CA CYS A 59 -0.25 -5.78 7.08
C CYS A 59 1.12 -6.14 6.48
N ALA A 60 1.65 -5.31 5.59
CA ALA A 60 2.97 -5.50 4.99
C ALA A 60 4.09 -5.34 6.03
N GLY A 61 4.01 -4.30 6.87
CA GLY A 61 4.92 -4.08 7.99
C GLY A 61 4.87 -5.22 9.01
N ALA A 62 3.68 -5.64 9.41
CA ALA A 62 3.51 -6.80 10.28
C ALA A 62 4.10 -8.09 9.67
N GLY A 63 3.92 -8.29 8.36
CA GLY A 63 4.54 -9.39 7.61
C GLY A 63 6.06 -9.35 7.64
N GLN A 64 6.68 -8.17 7.50
CA GLN A 64 8.12 -7.97 7.65
C GLN A 64 8.63 -8.37 9.05
N ALA A 65 7.91 -7.97 10.11
CA ALA A 65 8.27 -8.32 11.48
C ALA A 65 8.24 -9.84 11.73
N ILE A 66 7.19 -10.51 11.24
CA ILE A 66 7.07 -11.98 11.30
C ILE A 66 8.22 -12.64 10.54
N ALA A 67 8.50 -12.20 9.31
CA ALA A 67 9.55 -12.76 8.48
C ALA A 67 10.95 -12.57 9.12
N GLN A 68 11.20 -11.41 9.74
CA GLN A 68 12.43 -11.16 10.48
C GLN A 68 12.56 -12.11 11.68
N ARG A 69 11.49 -12.29 12.47
CA ARG A 69 11.47 -13.22 13.61
C ARG A 69 11.68 -14.68 13.20
N GLN A 70 11.27 -15.05 11.99
CA GLN A 70 11.48 -16.37 11.42
C GLN A 70 12.86 -16.54 10.77
N GLY A 71 13.76 -15.55 10.87
CA GLY A 71 15.11 -15.63 10.32
C GLY A 71 15.17 -15.53 8.80
N GLN A 72 14.22 -14.83 8.16
CA GLN A 72 14.23 -14.65 6.70
C GLN A 72 15.57 -14.08 6.23
N SER A 73 16.21 -14.76 5.27
CA SER A 73 17.48 -14.32 4.69
C SER A 73 17.28 -13.22 3.63
N TRP A 74 18.35 -12.45 3.35
CA TRP A 74 18.34 -11.44 2.28
C TRP A 74 17.99 -12.02 0.90
N ARG A 75 18.40 -13.26 0.61
CA ARG A 75 18.04 -13.96 -0.63
C ARG A 75 16.54 -14.23 -0.73
N GLN A 76 15.92 -14.68 0.37
CA GLN A 76 14.47 -14.93 0.42
C GLN A 76 13.67 -13.62 0.30
N PHE A 77 14.12 -12.57 0.99
CA PHE A 77 13.55 -11.23 0.87
C PHE A 77 13.66 -10.71 -0.57
N GLY A 78 14.86 -10.74 -1.15
CA GLY A 78 15.14 -10.25 -2.50
C GLY A 78 14.29 -10.91 -3.57
N ARG A 79 14.08 -12.24 -3.48
CA ARG A 79 13.18 -12.94 -4.42
C ARG A 79 11.75 -12.42 -4.37
N ARG A 80 11.21 -12.19 -3.17
CA ARG A 80 9.85 -11.65 -3.02
C ARG A 80 9.78 -10.17 -3.41
N TRP A 81 10.81 -9.40 -3.07
CA TRP A 81 10.93 -8.00 -3.42
C TRP A 81 10.97 -7.81 -4.95
N LEU A 82 11.76 -8.62 -5.67
CA LEU A 82 11.82 -8.59 -7.13
C LEU A 82 10.47 -8.90 -7.79
N GLN A 83 9.64 -9.77 -7.20
CA GLN A 83 8.27 -9.99 -7.69
C GLN A 83 7.42 -8.72 -7.56
N ILE A 84 7.56 -7.98 -6.47
CA ILE A 84 6.80 -6.73 -6.24
C ILE A 84 7.32 -5.62 -7.15
N ALA A 85 8.64 -5.47 -7.28
CA ALA A 85 9.24 -4.48 -8.17
C ALA A 85 8.93 -4.77 -9.65
N GLY A 86 8.99 -6.04 -10.07
CA GLY A 86 8.58 -6.47 -11.41
C GLY A 86 7.09 -6.23 -11.66
N ALA A 87 6.24 -6.53 -10.68
CA ALA A 87 4.81 -6.22 -10.74
C ALA A 87 4.54 -4.71 -10.85
N ALA A 88 5.32 -3.88 -10.15
CA ALA A 88 5.23 -2.42 -10.25
C ALA A 88 5.54 -1.96 -11.69
N GLY A 89 6.62 -2.45 -12.28
CA GLY A 89 6.98 -2.15 -13.67
C GLY A 89 5.93 -2.61 -14.68
N LEU A 90 5.32 -3.79 -14.47
CA LEU A 90 4.20 -4.27 -15.30
C LEU A 90 2.98 -3.35 -15.19
N VAL A 91 2.65 -2.86 -14.00
CA VAL A 91 1.54 -1.90 -13.81
C VAL A 91 1.84 -0.56 -14.50
N SER A 92 3.07 -0.05 -14.43
CA SER A 92 3.47 1.14 -15.18
C SER A 92 3.33 0.93 -16.68
N LEU A 93 3.83 -0.19 -17.21
CA LEU A 93 3.75 -0.50 -18.63
C LEU A 93 2.30 -0.65 -19.10
N GLY A 94 1.47 -1.40 -18.35
CA GLY A 94 0.07 -1.60 -18.68
C GLY A 94 -0.73 -0.30 -18.62
N SER A 95 -0.55 0.50 -17.57
CA SER A 95 -1.21 1.81 -17.45
C SER A 95 -0.74 2.82 -18.49
N TRP A 96 0.51 2.73 -18.95
CA TRP A 96 1.00 3.59 -20.04
C TRP A 96 0.30 3.30 -21.38
N PHE A 97 -0.03 2.04 -21.67
CA PHE A 97 -0.81 1.70 -22.86
C PHE A 97 -2.27 2.13 -22.76
N MET A 98 -2.88 2.07 -21.57
CA MET A 98 -4.30 2.40 -21.38
C MET A 98 -4.56 3.89 -21.15
N PHE A 99 -3.68 4.56 -20.40
CA PHE A 99 -3.82 5.94 -19.93
C PHE A 99 -2.49 6.71 -20.12
N PRO A 100 -2.08 6.99 -21.37
CA PRO A 100 -0.74 7.53 -21.66
C PRO A 100 -0.46 8.90 -21.02
N SER A 101 -1.50 9.72 -20.80
CA SER A 101 -1.40 11.04 -20.17
C SER A 101 -1.29 10.99 -18.64
N SER A 102 -1.73 9.90 -18.00
CA SER A 102 -1.84 9.75 -16.54
C SER A 102 -1.32 8.40 -16.03
N TYR A 103 -0.37 7.79 -16.76
CA TYR A 103 0.16 6.48 -16.42
C TYR A 103 0.78 6.42 -15.01
N ILE A 104 0.76 5.23 -14.42
CA ILE A 104 1.19 5.00 -13.05
C ILE A 104 2.72 4.93 -13.00
N TYR A 105 3.38 6.05 -12.71
CA TYR A 105 4.84 6.08 -12.54
C TYR A 105 5.28 5.83 -11.08
N PHE A 106 4.41 6.12 -10.09
CA PHE A 106 4.70 5.89 -8.67
C PHE A 106 3.44 5.56 -7.85
N GLY A 107 2.83 4.42 -8.17
CA GLY A 107 1.68 3.87 -7.43
C GLY A 107 2.06 3.00 -6.22
N VAL A 108 1.09 2.30 -5.65
CA VAL A 108 1.24 1.51 -4.41
C VAL A 108 2.33 0.44 -4.49
N LEU A 109 2.51 -0.23 -5.64
CA LEU A 109 3.54 -1.27 -5.77
C LEU A 109 4.96 -0.67 -5.83
N HIS A 110 5.12 0.51 -6.41
CA HIS A 110 6.39 1.25 -6.43
C HIS A 110 6.76 1.68 -5.01
N GLY A 111 5.80 2.35 -4.33
CA GLY A 111 5.94 2.72 -2.94
C GLY A 111 6.22 1.51 -2.05
N MET A 112 5.51 0.40 -2.23
CA MET A 112 5.70 -0.85 -1.49
C MET A 112 7.12 -1.41 -1.69
N ALA A 113 7.65 -1.41 -2.92
CA ALA A 113 9.00 -1.88 -3.19
C ALA A 113 10.04 -1.06 -2.41
N VAL A 114 9.92 0.27 -2.42
CA VAL A 114 10.82 1.16 -1.65
C VAL A 114 10.65 0.95 -0.14
N MET A 115 9.41 1.01 0.35
CA MET A 115 9.10 0.91 1.78
C MET A 115 9.52 -0.44 2.37
N LEU A 116 9.32 -1.55 1.67
CA LEU A 116 9.75 -2.87 2.16
C LEU A 116 11.26 -2.95 2.34
N LEU A 117 12.03 -2.33 1.44
CA LEU A 117 13.49 -2.27 1.55
C LEU A 117 13.90 -1.42 2.75
N LEU A 118 13.30 -0.23 2.91
CA LEU A 118 13.59 0.67 4.03
C LEU A 118 13.21 0.04 5.38
N VAL A 119 12.02 -0.55 5.50
CA VAL A 119 11.60 -1.27 6.72
C VAL A 119 12.54 -2.43 7.02
N ARG A 120 13.00 -3.17 6.00
CA ARG A 120 13.98 -4.26 6.20
C ARG A 120 15.31 -3.75 6.75
N LEU A 121 15.80 -2.61 6.27
CA LEU A 121 17.02 -1.96 6.74
C LEU A 121 16.85 -1.40 8.17
N MET A 122 15.66 -0.86 8.48
CA MET A 122 15.30 -0.33 9.80
C MET A 122 14.89 -1.42 10.80
N ALA A 123 14.73 -2.66 10.35
CA ALA A 123 14.27 -3.77 11.17
C ALA A 123 15.08 -4.01 12.47
N PRO A 124 16.39 -3.74 12.54
CA PRO A 124 17.15 -3.79 13.81
C PRO A 124 16.65 -2.85 14.90
N LEU A 125 15.94 -1.76 14.56
CA LEU A 125 15.34 -0.84 15.53
C LEU A 125 14.17 -1.49 16.30
N GLY A 126 13.61 -2.60 15.81
CA GLY A 126 12.55 -3.34 16.49
C GLY A 126 11.31 -2.49 16.78
N VAL A 127 10.94 -2.35 18.05
CA VAL A 127 9.77 -1.56 18.47
C VAL A 127 9.98 -0.05 18.31
N TRP A 128 11.22 0.43 18.24
CA TRP A 128 11.54 1.85 18.03
C TRP A 128 11.16 2.35 16.62
N CYS A 129 10.89 1.43 15.69
CA CYS A 129 10.25 1.76 14.42
C CYS A 129 8.93 2.52 14.59
N ALA A 130 8.23 2.37 15.73
CA ALA A 130 7.02 3.16 16.00
C ALA A 130 7.32 4.66 16.11
N GLY A 131 8.41 5.04 16.80
CA GLY A 131 8.85 6.44 16.91
C GLY A 131 9.29 7.00 15.55
N ALA A 132 10.05 6.23 14.79
CA ALA A 132 10.43 6.59 13.41
C ALA A 132 9.19 6.75 12.50
N GLY A 133 8.20 5.87 12.65
CA GLY A 133 6.96 5.96 11.88
C GLY A 133 6.13 7.20 12.25
N GLY A 134 6.05 7.53 13.54
CA GLY A 134 5.45 8.77 14.02
C GLY A 134 6.16 10.01 13.46
N LEU A 135 7.49 10.00 13.41
CA LEU A 135 8.28 11.08 12.83
C LEU A 135 8.00 11.25 11.33
N VAL A 136 7.98 10.15 10.56
CA VAL A 136 7.64 10.18 9.12
C VAL A 136 6.26 10.79 8.87
N ILE A 137 5.25 10.38 9.65
CA ILE A 137 3.89 10.94 9.53
C ILE A 137 3.89 12.43 9.90
N ALA A 138 4.55 12.80 11.00
CA ALA A 138 4.66 14.18 11.43
C ALA A 138 5.37 15.08 10.39
N THR A 139 6.44 14.59 9.76
CA THR A 139 7.14 15.28 8.68
C THR A 139 6.19 15.62 7.54
N HIS A 140 5.34 14.68 7.10
CA HIS A 140 4.36 14.94 6.04
C HIS A 140 3.37 16.05 6.44
N LEU A 141 2.82 15.99 7.65
CA LEU A 141 1.85 16.97 8.15
C LEU A 141 2.44 18.37 8.30
N ILE A 142 3.71 18.47 8.67
CA ILE A 142 4.42 19.75 8.82
C ILE A 142 4.90 20.28 7.47
N ALA A 143 5.39 19.40 6.58
CA ALA A 143 5.94 19.78 5.28
C ALA A 143 4.95 20.54 4.40
N GLY A 144 3.67 20.12 4.38
CA GLY A 144 2.64 20.86 3.63
C GLY A 144 2.51 22.32 4.06
N ARG A 145 2.60 22.59 5.37
CA ARG A 145 2.59 23.96 5.90
C ARG A 145 3.89 24.70 5.57
N ALA A 146 5.04 24.08 5.80
CA ALA A 146 6.35 24.70 5.54
C ALA A 146 6.58 25.04 4.06
N LEU A 147 6.17 24.16 3.14
CA LEU A 147 6.32 24.38 1.69
C LEU A 147 5.38 25.48 1.20
N SER A 148 4.19 25.61 1.78
CA SER A 148 3.24 26.69 1.45
C SER A 148 3.76 28.10 1.83
N THR A 149 4.71 28.20 2.76
CA THR A 149 5.36 29.46 3.16
C THR A 149 6.66 29.75 2.40
N GLY A 150 6.94 29.05 1.29
CA GLY A 150 8.12 29.27 0.45
C GLY A 150 9.36 28.47 0.86
N ALA A 151 9.27 27.44 1.70
CA ALA A 151 10.46 26.66 2.08
C ALA A 151 11.15 25.97 0.89
N SER A 152 10.42 25.66 -0.20
CA SER A 152 11.01 25.09 -1.41
C SER A 152 11.97 26.06 -2.13
N SER A 153 11.68 27.36 -2.12
CA SER A 153 12.55 28.37 -2.74
C SER A 153 13.84 28.58 -1.95
N LEU A 154 13.84 28.33 -0.64
CA LEU A 154 15.04 28.38 0.20
C LEU A 154 16.05 27.27 -0.14
N PHE A 155 15.59 26.11 -0.61
CA PHE A 155 16.46 24.98 -0.98
C PHE A 155 16.69 24.85 -2.50
N GLY A 156 16.01 25.64 -3.33
CA GLY A 156 16.07 25.52 -4.79
C GLY A 156 15.57 24.17 -5.32
N LEU A 157 14.73 23.46 -4.55
CA LEU A 157 14.21 22.15 -4.89
C LEU A 157 12.72 22.23 -5.23
N ASP A 158 12.34 21.71 -6.40
CA ASP A 158 10.94 21.55 -6.78
C ASP A 158 10.43 20.17 -6.33
N PHE A 159 9.72 20.15 -5.20
CA PHE A 159 9.13 18.92 -4.69
C PHE A 159 7.91 18.42 -5.47
N ASP A 160 7.26 19.26 -6.30
CA ASP A 160 6.15 18.83 -7.16
C ASP A 160 6.69 18.08 -8.41
N ALA A 161 7.96 18.31 -8.78
CA ALA A 161 8.59 17.64 -9.91
C ALA A 161 8.67 16.13 -9.71
N ARG A 162 8.54 15.37 -10.82
CA ARG A 162 8.56 13.89 -10.81
C ARG A 162 9.78 13.27 -10.12
N GLY A 163 10.92 13.98 -10.13
CA GLY A 163 12.14 13.52 -9.47
C GLY A 163 12.06 13.48 -7.94
N LEU A 164 11.20 14.29 -7.31
CA LEU A 164 11.08 14.42 -5.86
C LEU A 164 9.68 14.15 -5.33
N ASN A 165 8.64 14.24 -6.17
CA ASN A 165 7.27 14.09 -5.69
C ASN A 165 6.99 12.71 -5.10
N TRP A 166 7.68 11.65 -5.54
CA TRP A 166 7.58 10.32 -4.92
C TRP A 166 7.91 10.30 -3.42
N LEU A 167 8.59 11.33 -2.88
CA LEU A 167 8.75 11.52 -1.44
C LEU A 167 7.41 11.85 -0.75
N GLY A 168 6.47 12.52 -1.41
CA GLY A 168 5.18 12.92 -0.84
C GLY A 168 5.20 14.24 -0.08
N LEU A 169 6.26 15.01 -0.21
CA LEU A 169 6.40 16.35 0.34
C LEU A 169 5.96 17.39 -0.70
N ILE A 170 4.74 17.26 -1.19
CA ILE A 170 4.22 18.00 -2.36
C ILE A 170 3.21 19.07 -1.95
N THR A 171 3.03 20.08 -2.81
CA THR A 171 1.96 21.09 -2.66
C THR A 171 0.78 20.80 -3.59
N ARG A 172 1.02 20.11 -4.71
CA ARG A 172 0.00 19.74 -5.69
C ARG A 172 0.09 18.25 -6.01
N LEU A 173 -1.07 17.60 -6.11
CA LEU A 173 -1.14 16.19 -6.51
C LEU A 173 -0.69 16.04 -7.97
N PRO A 174 0.17 15.05 -8.27
CA PRO A 174 0.56 14.75 -9.64
C PRO A 174 -0.61 14.12 -10.42
N ILE A 175 -0.58 14.28 -11.74
CA ILE A 175 -1.53 13.62 -12.65
C ILE A 175 -1.05 12.19 -12.89
N THR A 176 -1.70 11.22 -12.24
CA THR A 176 -1.45 9.78 -12.34
C THR A 176 -2.64 9.01 -11.80
N GLU A 177 -2.95 7.84 -12.36
CA GLU A 177 -4.09 6.99 -11.90
C GLU A 177 -3.90 6.44 -10.48
N ASP A 178 -2.65 6.25 -10.06
CA ASP A 178 -2.31 5.84 -8.69
C ASP A 178 -1.08 6.59 -8.20
N TYR A 179 -1.13 7.03 -6.96
CA TYR A 179 -0.07 7.82 -6.32
C TYR A 179 0.03 7.50 -4.83
N VAL A 180 1.08 6.75 -4.48
CA VAL A 180 1.37 6.36 -3.09
C VAL A 180 2.82 6.71 -2.78
N PRO A 181 3.09 7.96 -2.36
CA PRO A 181 4.44 8.41 -2.08
C PRO A 181 5.03 7.76 -0.83
N LEU A 182 6.30 8.06 -0.54
CA LEU A 182 6.98 7.53 0.64
C LEU A 182 6.40 8.09 1.95
N PHE A 183 6.21 9.41 2.04
CA PHE A 183 5.58 10.08 3.16
C PHE A 183 4.09 10.29 2.85
N PRO A 184 3.16 9.95 3.77
CA PRO A 184 3.34 9.46 5.14
C PRO A 184 3.40 7.92 5.23
N TRP A 185 3.26 7.21 4.12
CA TRP A 185 2.92 5.79 4.05
C TRP A 185 3.99 4.85 4.63
N LEU A 186 5.28 5.20 4.53
CA LEU A 186 6.36 4.49 5.21
C LEU A 186 6.11 4.44 6.71
N GLY A 187 5.60 5.52 7.30
CA GLY A 187 5.30 5.59 8.72
C GLY A 187 4.20 4.62 9.12
N VAL A 188 3.16 4.48 8.30
CA VAL A 188 2.10 3.48 8.51
C VAL A 188 2.66 2.06 8.45
N MET A 189 3.54 1.75 7.48
CA MET A 189 4.19 0.44 7.42
C MET A 189 5.09 0.17 8.64
N LEU A 190 5.86 1.16 9.08
CA LEU A 190 6.71 1.07 10.27
C LEU A 190 5.90 0.84 11.55
N LEU A 191 4.73 1.47 11.69
CA LEU A 191 3.81 1.20 12.81
C LEU A 191 3.30 -0.24 12.79
N GLY A 192 2.96 -0.78 11.61
CA GLY A 192 2.57 -2.19 11.45
C GLY A 192 3.69 -3.15 11.84
N PHE A 193 4.94 -2.83 11.44
CA PHE A 193 6.12 -3.59 11.83
C PHE A 193 6.36 -3.55 13.35
N ALA A 194 6.39 -2.36 13.95
CA ALA A 194 6.64 -2.18 15.37
C ALA A 194 5.55 -2.81 16.24
N GLY A 195 4.27 -2.66 15.85
CA GLY A 195 3.15 -3.27 16.54
C GLY A 195 3.22 -4.79 16.55
N MET A 196 3.60 -5.40 15.42
CA MET A 196 3.81 -6.85 15.35
C MET A 196 5.05 -7.29 16.14
N GLN A 197 6.14 -6.53 16.13
CA GLN A 197 7.30 -6.82 17.00
C GLN A 197 6.89 -6.82 18.47
N LEU A 198 6.14 -5.81 18.91
CA LEU A 198 5.65 -5.73 20.29
C LEU A 198 4.79 -6.94 20.66
N LEU A 199 3.90 -7.36 19.76
CA LEU A 199 3.06 -8.54 19.94
C LEU A 199 3.91 -9.82 20.06
N LEU A 200 4.88 -10.01 19.18
CA LEU A 200 5.77 -11.18 19.17
C LEU A 200 6.71 -11.19 20.38
N ASN A 201 7.13 -10.03 20.89
CA ASN A 201 7.92 -9.92 22.12
C ASN A 201 7.12 -10.36 23.35
N ARG A 202 5.85 -9.93 23.44
CA ARG A 202 4.94 -10.27 24.56
C ARG A 202 4.43 -11.70 24.49
N SER A 203 4.35 -12.27 23.30
CA SER A 203 3.82 -13.62 23.10
C SER A 203 4.62 -14.34 22.01
N PRO A 204 5.83 -14.86 22.33
CA PRO A 204 6.68 -15.54 21.35
C PRO A 204 6.01 -16.79 20.77
N ASN A 205 5.17 -17.43 21.57
CA ASN A 205 4.41 -18.62 21.21
C ASN A 205 3.01 -18.31 20.68
N LEU A 206 2.74 -17.07 20.23
CA LEU A 206 1.43 -16.69 19.72
C LEU A 206 1.01 -17.68 18.61
N SER A 207 0.08 -18.53 18.99
CA SER A 207 -0.63 -19.45 18.12
C SER A 207 -2.01 -18.83 18.05
N PRO A 208 -2.24 -17.86 17.14
CA PRO A 208 -3.51 -17.14 17.12
C PRO A 208 -4.63 -18.17 17.06
N LYS A 209 -5.51 -18.20 18.07
CA LYS A 209 -6.73 -18.99 18.01
C LYS A 209 -7.47 -18.51 16.76
N THR A 210 -7.53 -19.35 15.74
CA THR A 210 -8.14 -18.97 14.46
C THR A 210 -9.65 -19.03 14.62
N PRO A 211 -10.38 -17.93 14.37
CA PRO A 211 -11.83 -17.97 14.32
C PRO A 211 -12.28 -19.06 13.34
N CYS A 212 -13.10 -19.99 13.79
CA CYS A 212 -13.49 -21.17 13.00
C CYS A 212 -14.59 -20.90 11.97
N THR A 213 -14.84 -19.64 11.57
CA THR A 213 -15.89 -19.32 10.60
C THR A 213 -15.44 -19.57 9.16
N ARG A 214 -16.38 -19.95 8.29
CA ARG A 214 -16.10 -20.14 6.85
C ARG A 214 -15.63 -18.83 6.19
N ALA A 215 -16.23 -17.71 6.58
CA ALA A 215 -15.87 -16.38 6.08
C ALA A 215 -14.40 -16.02 6.40
N HIS A 216 -13.95 -16.24 7.65
CA HIS A 216 -12.56 -15.98 8.03
C HIS A 216 -11.58 -16.80 7.20
N ARG A 217 -11.84 -18.11 7.01
CA ARG A 217 -10.99 -18.98 6.17
C ARG A 217 -10.97 -18.53 4.70
N ALA A 218 -12.10 -18.06 4.17
CA ALA A 218 -12.18 -17.54 2.82
C ALA A 218 -11.33 -16.27 2.65
N LEU A 219 -11.46 -15.31 3.58
CA LEU A 219 -10.63 -14.10 3.59
C LEU A 219 -9.15 -14.43 3.76
N ALA A 220 -8.80 -15.34 4.67
CA ALA A 220 -7.42 -15.77 4.86
C ALA A 220 -6.85 -16.43 3.60
N ARG A 221 -7.64 -17.25 2.89
CA ARG A 221 -7.23 -17.84 1.62
C ARG A 221 -6.99 -16.76 0.57
N LEU A 222 -7.88 -15.78 0.46
CA LEU A 222 -7.74 -14.66 -0.47
C LEU A 222 -6.47 -13.86 -0.19
N GLY A 223 -6.23 -13.51 1.08
CA GLY A 223 -5.06 -12.74 1.52
C GLY A 223 -3.71 -13.43 1.29
N ARG A 224 -3.69 -14.76 1.10
CA ARG A 224 -2.47 -15.51 0.71
C ARG A 224 -2.05 -15.24 -0.74
N TYR A 225 -2.99 -14.88 -1.61
CA TYR A 225 -2.77 -14.60 -3.04
C TYR A 225 -2.84 -13.09 -3.35
N SER A 226 -2.55 -12.23 -2.36
CA SER A 226 -2.80 -10.80 -2.46
C SER A 226 -2.13 -10.11 -3.65
N LEU A 227 -0.90 -10.50 -4.01
CA LEU A 227 -0.18 -9.89 -5.14
C LEU A 227 -0.83 -10.26 -6.48
N SER A 228 -1.16 -11.54 -6.68
CA SER A 228 -1.81 -12.01 -7.91
C SER A 228 -3.19 -11.36 -8.07
N TYR A 229 -3.95 -11.29 -6.97
CA TYR A 229 -5.25 -10.63 -6.98
C TYR A 229 -5.12 -9.14 -7.27
N TYR A 230 -4.18 -8.44 -6.64
CA TYR A 230 -3.92 -7.01 -6.89
C TYR A 230 -3.55 -6.72 -8.36
N LEU A 231 -2.88 -7.65 -9.03
CA LEU A 231 -2.57 -7.49 -10.46
C LEU A 231 -3.77 -7.74 -11.36
N LEU A 232 -4.71 -8.57 -10.93
CA LEU A 232 -5.83 -9.04 -11.76
C LEU A 232 -7.13 -8.29 -11.51
N HIS A 233 -7.37 -7.71 -10.33
CA HIS A 233 -8.67 -7.12 -10.02
C HIS A 233 -9.02 -6.00 -11.00
N GLN A 234 -8.10 -5.08 -11.29
CA GLN A 234 -8.37 -3.94 -12.18
C GLN A 234 -8.57 -4.37 -13.64
N PRO A 235 -7.67 -5.14 -14.27
CA PRO A 235 -7.90 -5.59 -15.65
C PRO A 235 -9.16 -6.44 -15.81
N VAL A 236 -9.48 -7.28 -14.82
CA VAL A 236 -10.70 -8.10 -14.85
C VAL A 236 -11.95 -7.22 -14.74
N MET A 237 -11.99 -6.26 -13.82
CA MET A 237 -13.15 -5.35 -13.69
C MET A 237 -13.36 -4.51 -14.94
N LEU A 238 -12.29 -3.89 -15.48
CA LEU A 238 -12.36 -3.11 -16.71
C LEU A 238 -12.80 -3.97 -17.90
N GLY A 239 -12.27 -5.19 -18.02
CA GLY A 239 -12.67 -6.13 -19.06
C GLY A 239 -14.14 -6.56 -18.96
N LEU A 240 -14.64 -6.82 -17.75
CA LEU A 240 -16.06 -7.16 -17.52
C LEU A 240 -16.99 -5.99 -17.86
N LEU A 241 -16.63 -4.77 -17.47
CA LEU A 241 -17.40 -3.57 -17.79
C LEU A 241 -17.40 -3.28 -19.29
N TRP A 242 -16.26 -3.44 -19.96
CA TRP A 242 -16.15 -3.32 -21.42
C TRP A 242 -17.04 -4.34 -22.14
N LEU A 243 -17.02 -5.61 -21.72
CA LEU A 243 -17.90 -6.66 -22.26
C LEU A 243 -19.39 -6.39 -22.01
N ALA A 244 -19.72 -5.69 -20.91
CA ALA A 244 -21.07 -5.24 -20.62
C ALA A 244 -21.50 -3.99 -21.42
N GLY A 245 -20.62 -3.43 -22.26
CA GLY A 245 -20.91 -2.30 -23.13
C GLY A 245 -20.61 -0.93 -22.53
N PHE A 246 -19.92 -0.87 -21.39
CA PHE A 246 -19.49 0.39 -20.78
C PHE A 246 -18.14 0.85 -21.38
N GLY A 247 -18.07 2.11 -21.80
CA GLY A 247 -16.84 2.76 -22.26
C GLY A 247 -16.19 3.60 -21.17
N PHE A 248 -14.88 3.80 -21.24
CA PHE A 248 -14.06 4.59 -20.31
C PHE A 248 -13.33 5.70 -21.04
#